data_AF-A0A7K2Q0K9-F1
#
_entry.id   AF-A0A7K2Q0K9-F1
#
_cell.length_a   1.000
_cell.length_b   1.000
_cell.length_c   1.000
_cell.angle_alpha   90.00
_cell.angle_beta   90.00
_cell.angle_gamma   90.00
#
_symmetry.space_group_name_H-M   'P 1'
#
loop_
_entity.id
_entity.type
_entity.pdbx_description
1 polymer ?
#
loop_
_entity_poly.entity_id
_entity_poly.type
_entity_poly.pdbx_seq_one_letter_code
_entity_poly.pdbx_strand_id
1 'polypeptide(L)'
;MPPRPRRRRAPQGHLNEAAQLADRLQQAGYTKRDIARIIDRDPSLVSQFYTKNKGAAFVTALREVLTAIEAGGITDLPDLAAIAARHTHRRTTASGTRARVRAKALLITPTGTGTGRAGAQAIASGSTRLRPLIAEAARHGLRLAFTVRLAKTGYLHPSGSRTDSPGIRRDVIQRADHTEERSYGSAQTGGFDAADFARRVDAAGGDVTAAVHQWLVETGRIHPDAQILHLEIRTWRPR
;
A
#
# COMPACT_ATOMS: atom_id res chain seq x y z
N MET A 1 37.99 -20.42 5.63
CA MET A 1 36.67 -19.75 5.75
C MET A 1 36.46 -19.35 7.20
N PRO A 2 36.24 -18.07 7.53
CA PRO A 2 35.89 -17.70 8.90
C PRO A 2 34.40 -18.03 9.16
N PRO A 3 34.04 -18.40 10.40
CA PRO A 3 32.67 -18.77 10.75
C PRO A 3 31.74 -17.54 10.69
N ARG A 4 30.55 -17.72 10.11
CA ARG A 4 29.50 -16.70 10.03
C ARG A 4 29.12 -16.23 11.45
N PRO A 5 29.10 -14.92 11.74
CA PRO A 5 28.64 -14.43 13.03
C PRO A 5 27.14 -14.68 13.17
N ARG A 6 26.76 -15.41 14.23
CA ARG A 6 25.37 -15.62 14.65
C ARG A 6 24.69 -14.25 14.78
N ARG A 7 23.59 -14.06 14.03
CA ARG A 7 22.69 -12.91 14.14
C ARG A 7 22.38 -12.63 15.61
N ARG A 8 22.87 -11.50 16.12
CA ARG A 8 22.50 -10.96 17.43
C ARG A 8 20.98 -10.90 17.52
N ARG A 9 20.43 -11.70 18.43
CA ARG A 9 19.03 -11.64 18.87
C ARG A 9 18.83 -10.24 19.45
N ALA A 10 17.91 -9.47 18.89
CA ALA A 10 17.53 -8.17 19.44
C ALA A 10 17.09 -8.34 20.90
N PRO A 11 17.35 -7.35 21.77
CA PRO A 11 17.02 -7.43 23.20
C PRO A 11 15.53 -7.69 23.38
N GLN A 12 15.18 -8.45 24.43
CA GLN A 12 13.82 -8.77 24.86
C GLN A 12 13.06 -7.47 25.19
N GLY A 13 12.57 -6.78 24.16
CA GLY A 13 11.55 -5.76 24.33
C GLY A 13 10.32 -6.44 24.89
N HIS A 14 9.78 -5.89 25.97
CA HIS A 14 8.50 -6.33 26.54
C HIS A 14 7.51 -6.54 25.40
N LEU A 15 6.98 -7.76 25.28
CA LEU A 15 5.93 -8.07 24.32
C LEU A 15 4.80 -7.07 24.52
N ASN A 16 4.24 -6.51 23.44
CA ASN A 16 3.02 -5.73 23.61
C ASN A 16 1.90 -6.61 24.13
N GLU A 17 0.89 -5.94 24.65
CA GLU A 17 -0.24 -6.58 25.28
C GLU A 17 -0.96 -7.58 24.36
N ALA A 18 -1.12 -7.26 23.07
CA ALA A 18 -1.73 -8.19 22.12
C ALA A 18 -0.90 -9.47 21.93
N ALA A 19 0.43 -9.37 21.96
CA ALA A 19 1.33 -10.51 21.91
C ALA A 19 1.29 -11.33 23.22
N GLN A 20 1.21 -10.68 24.38
CA GLN A 20 1.07 -11.36 25.68
C GLN A 20 -0.26 -12.14 25.76
N LEU A 21 -1.36 -11.52 25.31
CA LEU A 21 -2.68 -12.17 25.26
C LEU A 21 -2.69 -13.34 24.25
N ALA A 22 -2.06 -13.15 23.09
CA ALA A 22 -1.91 -14.23 22.11
C ALA A 22 -1.03 -15.38 22.62
N ASP A 23 -0.06 -15.13 23.50
CA ASP A 23 0.71 -16.18 24.17
C ASP A 23 -0.13 -16.96 25.18
N ARG A 24 -0.99 -16.29 25.96
CA ARG A 24 -1.93 -16.97 26.87
C ARG A 24 -2.93 -17.86 26.11
N LEU A 25 -3.45 -17.38 24.98
CA LEU A 25 -4.30 -18.20 24.11
C LEU A 25 -3.54 -19.40 23.51
N GLN A 26 -2.26 -19.23 23.14
CA GLN A 26 -1.42 -20.35 22.70
C GLN A 26 -1.15 -21.36 23.82
N GLN A 27 -0.96 -20.90 25.05
CA GLN A 27 -0.84 -21.77 26.23
C GLN A 27 -2.13 -22.56 26.50
N ALA A 28 -3.29 -21.97 26.21
CA ALA A 28 -4.59 -22.64 26.24
C ALA A 28 -4.84 -23.57 25.02
N GLY A 29 -3.85 -23.75 24.12
CA GLY A 29 -3.90 -24.71 23.02
C GLY A 29 -4.32 -24.13 21.66
N TYR A 30 -4.61 -22.83 21.56
CA TYR A 30 -5.02 -22.21 20.30
C TYR A 30 -3.83 -21.86 19.42
N THR A 31 -3.86 -22.27 18.14
CA THR A 31 -2.78 -21.89 17.21
C THR A 31 -2.91 -20.43 16.80
N LYS A 32 -1.82 -19.84 16.25
CA LYS A 32 -1.87 -18.49 15.64
C LYS A 32 -2.92 -18.39 14.54
N ARG A 33 -3.24 -19.49 13.87
CA ARG A 33 -4.29 -19.54 12.84
C ARG A 33 -5.68 -19.43 13.48
N ASP A 34 -5.89 -20.07 14.61
CA ASP A 34 -7.16 -20.04 15.34
C ASP A 34 -7.39 -18.67 15.97
N ILE A 35 -6.37 -18.10 16.60
CA ILE A 35 -6.41 -16.72 17.11
C ILE A 35 -6.75 -15.74 15.98
N ALA A 36 -6.18 -15.93 14.79
CA ALA A 36 -6.48 -15.09 13.64
C ALA A 36 -7.93 -15.25 13.17
N ARG A 37 -8.48 -16.47 13.15
CA ARG A 37 -9.89 -16.74 12.83
C ARG A 37 -10.83 -16.08 13.84
N ILE A 38 -10.54 -16.19 15.13
CA ILE A 38 -11.33 -15.57 16.21
C ILE A 38 -11.48 -14.06 15.98
N ILE A 39 -10.39 -13.37 15.59
CA ILE A 39 -10.42 -11.91 15.36
C ILE A 39 -10.76 -11.50 13.92
N ASP A 40 -11.18 -12.44 13.06
CA ASP A 40 -11.48 -12.23 11.63
C ASP A 40 -10.29 -11.67 10.82
N ARG A 41 -9.07 -12.17 11.04
CA ARG A 41 -7.86 -11.67 10.36
C ARG A 41 -6.98 -12.78 9.82
N ASP A 42 -5.99 -12.36 9.03
CA ASP A 42 -4.97 -13.26 8.49
C ASP A 42 -3.91 -13.62 9.57
N PRO A 43 -3.41 -14.87 9.62
CA PRO A 43 -2.39 -15.29 10.60
C PRO A 43 -1.10 -14.47 10.59
N SER A 44 -0.76 -13.83 9.46
CA SER A 44 0.37 -12.90 9.38
C SER A 44 0.20 -11.68 10.29
N LEU A 45 -1.04 -11.28 10.61
CA LEU A 45 -1.30 -10.19 11.54
C LEU A 45 -0.92 -10.59 12.98
N VAL A 46 -1.27 -11.82 13.40
CA VAL A 46 -0.89 -12.33 14.73
C VAL A 46 0.64 -12.40 14.86
N SER A 47 1.33 -12.81 13.79
CA SER A 47 2.81 -12.77 13.74
C SER A 47 3.37 -11.33 13.85
N GLN A 48 2.62 -10.33 13.40
CA GLN A 48 3.00 -8.92 13.52
C GLN A 48 2.80 -8.35 14.93
N PHE A 49 2.04 -9.02 15.81
CA PHE A 49 1.99 -8.63 17.22
C PHE A 49 3.40 -8.70 17.81
N TYR A 50 4.08 -9.82 17.61
CA TYR A 50 5.44 -10.06 18.11
C TYR A 50 6.51 -9.25 17.39
N THR A 51 6.38 -9.05 16.09
CA THR A 51 7.50 -8.52 15.27
C THR A 51 7.40 -7.04 14.94
N LYS A 52 6.19 -6.46 14.94
CA LYS A 52 5.95 -5.08 14.47
C LYS A 52 5.20 -4.23 15.47
N ASN A 53 5.08 -4.70 16.72
CA ASN A 53 4.36 -4.03 17.77
C ASN A 53 2.89 -3.68 17.42
N LYS A 54 2.24 -4.49 16.58
CA LYS A 54 0.84 -4.29 16.17
C LYS A 54 -0.12 -4.97 17.14
N GLY A 55 -1.41 -4.75 16.95
CA GLY A 55 -2.46 -5.51 17.64
C GLY A 55 -3.24 -4.73 18.69
N ALA A 56 -2.89 -3.47 18.97
CA ALA A 56 -3.58 -2.63 19.95
C ALA A 56 -5.11 -2.60 19.77
N ALA A 57 -5.58 -2.52 18.51
CA ALA A 57 -7.01 -2.52 18.19
C ALA A 57 -7.75 -3.84 18.49
N PHE A 58 -7.03 -4.92 18.81
CA PHE A 58 -7.60 -6.24 19.09
C PHE A 58 -7.45 -6.63 20.56
N VAL A 59 -6.81 -5.81 21.39
CA VAL A 59 -6.55 -6.11 22.80
C VAL A 59 -7.85 -6.40 23.56
N THR A 60 -8.85 -5.54 23.43
CA THR A 60 -10.16 -5.75 24.07
C THR A 60 -10.79 -7.07 23.64
N ALA A 61 -10.81 -7.36 22.34
CA ALA A 61 -11.35 -8.62 21.82
C ALA A 61 -10.61 -9.85 22.37
N LEU A 62 -9.27 -9.80 22.44
CA LEU A 62 -8.46 -10.90 22.95
C LEU A 62 -8.65 -11.11 24.46
N ARG A 63 -8.82 -10.03 25.24
CA ARG A 63 -9.14 -10.11 26.68
C ARG A 63 -10.49 -10.78 26.90
N GLU A 64 -11.53 -10.36 26.18
CA GLU A 64 -12.88 -10.93 26.33
C GLU A 64 -12.92 -12.42 25.93
N VAL A 65 -12.22 -12.79 24.87
CA VAL A 65 -12.04 -14.20 24.47
C VAL A 65 -11.35 -15.00 25.57
N LEU A 66 -10.29 -14.44 26.17
CA LEU A 66 -9.57 -15.12 27.23
C LEU A 66 -10.43 -15.28 28.49
N THR A 67 -11.18 -14.25 28.88
CA THR A 67 -12.17 -14.33 29.96
C THR A 67 -13.21 -15.40 29.68
N ALA A 68 -13.71 -15.49 28.44
CA ALA A 68 -14.69 -16.49 28.04
C ALA A 68 -14.16 -17.92 28.14
N ILE A 69 -12.87 -18.12 27.84
CA ILE A 69 -12.19 -19.41 27.99
C ILE A 69 -11.98 -19.73 29.49
N GLU A 70 -11.41 -18.79 30.24
CA GLU A 70 -10.96 -19.02 31.63
C GLU A 70 -12.10 -19.06 32.64
N ALA A 71 -13.10 -18.19 32.50
CA ALA A 71 -14.23 -18.10 33.41
C ALA A 71 -15.50 -18.77 32.86
N GLY A 72 -15.69 -18.76 31.54
CA GLY A 72 -16.89 -19.30 30.89
C GLY A 72 -16.75 -20.73 30.38
N GLY A 73 -15.53 -21.29 30.31
CA GLY A 73 -15.27 -22.62 29.77
C GLY A 73 -15.58 -22.76 28.28
N ILE A 74 -15.71 -21.65 27.54
CA ILE A 74 -16.03 -21.67 26.11
C ILE A 74 -14.77 -22.10 25.34
N THR A 75 -14.90 -23.15 24.54
CA THR A 75 -13.79 -23.73 23.77
C THR A 75 -14.02 -23.74 22.26
N ASP A 76 -15.26 -23.53 21.81
CA ASP A 76 -15.59 -23.58 20.39
C ASP A 76 -15.20 -22.28 19.67
N LEU A 77 -14.57 -22.42 18.50
CA LEU A 77 -14.02 -21.29 17.75
C LEU A 77 -15.09 -20.31 17.23
N PRO A 78 -16.21 -20.75 16.64
CA PRO A 78 -17.36 -19.91 16.31
C PRO A 78 -17.84 -19.03 17.47
N ASP A 79 -17.99 -19.59 18.66
CA ASP A 79 -18.47 -18.84 19.83
C ASP A 79 -17.45 -17.79 20.29
N LEU A 80 -16.17 -18.16 20.34
CA LEU A 80 -15.08 -17.22 20.64
C LEU A 80 -15.00 -16.12 19.57
N ALA A 81 -15.22 -16.43 18.30
CA ALA A 81 -15.27 -15.46 17.22
C ALA A 81 -16.47 -14.51 17.37
N ALA A 82 -17.63 -15.00 17.80
CA ALA A 82 -18.80 -14.18 18.06
C ALA A 82 -18.57 -13.19 19.21
N ILE A 83 -17.82 -13.60 20.25
CA ILE A 83 -17.39 -12.72 21.35
C ILE A 83 -16.42 -11.66 20.83
N ALA A 84 -15.37 -12.07 20.12
CA ALA A 84 -14.40 -11.14 19.54
C ALA A 84 -15.02 -10.15 18.54
N ALA A 85 -16.02 -10.57 17.77
CA ALA A 85 -16.70 -9.75 16.77
C ALA A 85 -17.32 -8.47 17.37
N ARG A 86 -17.77 -8.53 18.63
CA ARG A 86 -18.34 -7.36 19.34
C ARG A 86 -17.31 -6.26 19.60
N HIS A 87 -16.02 -6.61 19.61
CA HIS A 87 -14.92 -5.72 19.96
C HIS A 87 -13.91 -5.52 18.83
N THR A 88 -14.13 -6.13 17.66
CA THR A 88 -13.26 -5.97 16.49
C THR A 88 -13.90 -5.06 15.45
N HIS A 89 -13.44 -3.82 15.39
CA HIS A 89 -13.95 -2.85 14.42
C HIS A 89 -13.02 -2.71 13.22
N ARG A 90 -13.62 -2.57 12.03
CA ARG A 90 -12.86 -2.13 10.86
C ARG A 90 -12.52 -0.66 11.01
N ARG A 91 -11.29 -0.30 10.64
CA ARG A 91 -10.87 1.10 10.58
C ARG A 91 -11.79 1.88 9.63
N THR A 92 -12.24 3.04 10.08
CA THR A 92 -13.00 4.01 9.28
C THR A 92 -12.10 5.16 8.83
N THR A 93 -12.51 5.85 7.76
CA THR A 93 -11.95 7.13 7.33
C THR A 93 -12.41 8.24 8.27
N ALA A 94 -11.81 9.42 8.19
CA ALA A 94 -12.29 10.60 8.93
C ALA A 94 -13.77 10.94 8.65
N SER A 95 -14.27 10.54 7.48
CA SER A 95 -15.68 10.65 7.07
C SER A 95 -16.57 9.48 7.50
N GLY A 96 -16.11 8.57 8.36
CA GLY A 96 -16.89 7.42 8.85
C GLY A 96 -17.03 6.24 7.87
N THR A 97 -16.60 6.39 6.62
CA THR A 97 -16.65 5.29 5.63
C THR A 97 -15.62 4.21 5.94
N ARG A 98 -15.88 2.95 5.57
CA ARG A 98 -14.92 1.85 5.76
C ARG A 98 -13.61 2.15 5.03
N ALA A 99 -12.49 2.19 5.77
CA ALA A 99 -11.19 2.43 5.18
C ALA A 99 -10.84 1.26 4.25
N ARG A 100 -10.57 1.57 2.98
CA ARG A 100 -10.19 0.55 2.00
C ARG A 100 -8.80 0.00 2.35
N VAL A 101 -8.68 -1.32 2.32
CA VAL A 101 -7.38 -1.99 2.36
C VAL A 101 -6.60 -1.51 1.14
N ARG A 102 -5.35 -1.07 1.33
CA ARG A 102 -4.43 -0.80 0.21
C ARG A 102 -4.12 -2.12 -0.47
N ALA A 103 -5.01 -2.56 -1.36
CA ALA A 103 -4.77 -3.69 -2.22
C ALA A 103 -3.62 -3.35 -3.17
N LYS A 104 -2.79 -4.33 -3.46
CA LYS A 104 -1.86 -4.33 -4.59
C LYS A 104 -2.69 -4.54 -5.87
N ALA A 105 -3.66 -3.66 -6.11
CA ALA A 105 -4.55 -3.79 -7.24
C ALA A 105 -3.79 -3.39 -8.51
N LEU A 106 -4.00 -4.15 -9.56
CA LEU A 106 -3.55 -3.91 -10.94
C LEU A 106 -4.74 -4.00 -11.90
N LEU A 107 -5.95 -4.11 -11.37
CA LEU A 107 -7.15 -4.45 -12.12
C LEU A 107 -8.06 -3.24 -12.23
N ILE A 108 -8.53 -3.01 -13.45
CA ILE A 108 -9.62 -2.07 -13.73
C ILE A 108 -10.90 -2.70 -13.19
N THR A 109 -11.58 -1.98 -12.30
CA THR A 109 -12.86 -2.41 -11.74
C THR A 109 -13.95 -2.37 -12.83
N PRO A 110 -15.08 -3.08 -12.65
CA PRO A 110 -16.21 -3.01 -13.58
C PRO A 110 -16.73 -1.58 -13.83
N THR A 111 -16.51 -0.67 -12.89
CA THR A 111 -16.81 0.77 -13.00
C THR A 111 -15.84 1.55 -13.91
N GLY A 112 -14.88 0.87 -14.56
CA GLY A 112 -13.91 1.48 -15.48
C GLY A 112 -12.85 2.31 -14.77
N THR A 113 -12.52 1.98 -13.51
CA THR A 113 -11.45 2.65 -12.76
C THR A 113 -10.36 1.67 -12.36
N GLY A 114 -9.10 2.02 -12.56
CA GLY A 114 -7.97 1.18 -12.18
C GLY A 114 -6.95 1.94 -11.36
N THR A 115 -6.19 1.21 -10.55
CA THR A 115 -5.00 1.75 -9.89
C THR A 115 -3.94 0.67 -9.83
N GLY A 116 -2.66 1.08 -9.87
CA GLY A 116 -1.50 0.22 -9.74
C GLY A 116 -0.34 0.97 -9.11
N ARG A 117 0.45 0.29 -8.28
CA ARG A 117 1.59 0.91 -7.58
C ARG A 117 2.86 0.09 -7.74
N ALA A 118 3.99 0.76 -7.83
CA ALA A 118 5.34 0.21 -7.84
C ALA A 118 6.21 0.93 -6.80
N GLY A 119 6.94 0.15 -6.01
CA GLY A 119 7.98 0.66 -5.09
C GLY A 119 9.36 0.20 -5.57
N ALA A 120 10.41 0.60 -4.87
CA ALA A 120 11.82 0.44 -5.26
C ALA A 120 12.18 -0.84 -6.02
N GLN A 121 11.82 -2.03 -5.51
CA GLN A 121 12.15 -3.29 -6.20
C GLN A 121 11.48 -3.43 -7.57
N ALA A 122 10.22 -3.00 -7.69
CA ALA A 122 9.51 -3.06 -8.96
C ALA A 122 10.00 -1.97 -9.93
N ILE A 123 10.35 -0.79 -9.42
CA ILE A 123 10.99 0.28 -10.22
C ILE A 123 12.27 -0.26 -10.86
N ALA A 124 13.13 -0.94 -10.09
CA ALA A 124 14.38 -1.49 -10.59
C ALA A 124 14.19 -2.54 -11.70
N SER A 125 13.01 -3.18 -11.78
CA SER A 125 12.64 -4.10 -12.86
C SER A 125 11.64 -3.49 -13.85
N GLY A 126 11.65 -2.17 -14.00
CA GLY A 126 10.86 -1.44 -14.99
C GLY A 126 9.37 -1.32 -14.71
N SER A 127 8.91 -1.76 -13.53
CA SER A 127 7.50 -1.77 -13.13
C SER A 127 6.58 -2.47 -14.14
N THR A 128 7.09 -3.47 -14.86
CA THR A 128 6.40 -4.21 -15.94
C THR A 128 5.01 -4.72 -15.55
N ARG A 129 4.82 -5.03 -14.26
CA ARG A 129 3.51 -5.41 -13.72
C ARG A 129 2.41 -4.36 -13.93
N LEU A 130 2.74 -3.09 -14.09
CA LEU A 130 1.81 -1.98 -14.36
C LEU A 130 1.37 -1.94 -15.84
N ARG A 131 2.09 -2.61 -16.75
CA ARG A 131 1.80 -2.59 -18.19
C ARG A 131 0.39 -3.11 -18.52
N PRO A 132 -0.10 -4.24 -17.96
CA PRO A 132 -1.46 -4.70 -18.24
C PRO A 132 -2.54 -3.70 -17.84
N LEU A 133 -2.35 -2.96 -16.74
CA LEU A 133 -3.29 -1.90 -16.33
C LEU A 133 -3.38 -0.79 -17.37
N ILE A 134 -2.24 -0.38 -17.92
CA ILE A 134 -2.16 0.68 -18.93
C ILE A 134 -2.72 0.19 -20.27
N ALA A 135 -2.37 -1.03 -20.68
CA ALA A 135 -2.87 -1.65 -21.91
C ALA A 135 -4.39 -1.82 -21.89
N GLU A 136 -4.95 -2.30 -20.77
CA GLU A 136 -6.39 -2.46 -20.64
C GLU A 136 -7.11 -1.11 -20.57
N ALA A 137 -6.49 -0.10 -19.93
CA ALA A 137 -7.01 1.26 -19.95
C ALA A 137 -7.03 1.86 -21.36
N ALA A 138 -5.99 1.62 -22.16
CA ALA A 138 -5.95 2.03 -23.56
C ALA A 138 -7.04 1.33 -24.39
N ARG A 139 -7.23 0.01 -24.21
CA ARG A 139 -8.27 -0.78 -24.89
C ARG A 139 -9.68 -0.25 -24.61
N HIS A 140 -9.89 0.33 -23.44
CA HIS A 140 -11.18 0.90 -23.02
C HIS A 140 -11.29 2.41 -23.22
N GLY A 141 -10.32 3.08 -23.85
CA GLY A 141 -10.36 4.54 -24.06
C GLY A 141 -10.40 5.35 -22.77
N LEU A 142 -9.72 4.86 -21.73
CA LEU A 142 -9.71 5.51 -20.42
C LEU A 142 -8.72 6.68 -20.37
N ARG A 143 -8.90 7.55 -19.37
CA ARG A 143 -7.90 8.54 -18.96
C ARG A 143 -6.94 7.95 -17.94
N LEU A 144 -5.73 8.47 -17.89
CA LEU A 144 -4.65 8.06 -17.00
C LEU A 144 -4.05 9.25 -16.25
N ALA A 145 -3.68 9.04 -14.99
CA ALA A 145 -2.82 9.91 -14.21
C ALA A 145 -1.76 9.07 -13.54
N PHE A 146 -0.65 9.71 -13.16
CA PHE A 146 0.36 9.06 -12.35
C PHE A 146 0.89 9.96 -11.24
N THR A 147 1.46 9.33 -10.23
CA THR A 147 2.13 9.99 -9.11
C THR A 147 3.50 9.37 -8.97
N VAL A 148 4.54 10.21 -8.92
CA VAL A 148 5.93 9.77 -8.74
C VAL A 148 6.49 10.32 -7.44
N ARG A 149 7.45 9.60 -6.86
CA ARG A 149 8.27 10.06 -5.75
C ARG A 149 9.73 10.03 -6.15
N LEU A 150 10.44 11.13 -5.96
CA LEU A 150 11.89 11.23 -6.18
C LEU A 150 12.53 12.07 -5.07
N ALA A 151 13.86 12.15 -5.05
CA ALA A 151 14.56 13.16 -4.24
C ALA A 151 14.11 14.57 -4.63
N LYS A 152 13.98 15.49 -3.67
CA LYS A 152 13.58 16.88 -3.93
C LYS A 152 14.46 17.56 -4.98
N THR A 153 15.77 17.28 -4.93
CA THR A 153 16.78 17.79 -5.86
C THR A 153 16.63 17.27 -7.29
N GLY A 154 15.86 16.20 -7.50
CA GLY A 154 15.61 15.65 -8.83
C GLY A 154 14.59 16.46 -9.63
N TYR A 155 13.78 17.32 -8.99
CA TYR A 155 12.79 18.14 -9.67
C TYR A 155 13.40 19.47 -10.15
N LEU A 156 13.13 19.84 -11.39
CA LEU A 156 13.57 21.11 -11.98
C LEU A 156 12.76 22.30 -11.47
N HIS A 157 11.48 22.06 -11.17
CA HIS A 157 10.59 23.11 -10.67
C HIS A 157 10.44 23.05 -9.14
N PRO A 158 10.33 24.21 -8.47
CA PRO A 158 10.03 24.27 -7.05
C PRO A 158 8.74 23.55 -6.66
N SER A 159 8.68 23.13 -5.40
CA SER A 159 7.47 22.61 -4.79
C SER A 159 6.32 23.63 -4.93
N GLY A 160 5.17 23.21 -5.44
CA GLY A 160 4.00 24.05 -5.70
C GLY A 160 4.02 24.88 -7.00
N SER A 161 5.09 24.84 -7.81
CA SER A 161 5.15 25.61 -9.07
C SER A 161 4.01 25.24 -10.03
N ARG A 162 3.32 26.26 -10.56
CA ARG A 162 2.25 26.11 -11.58
C ARG A 162 2.79 25.70 -12.95
N THR A 163 4.06 26.01 -13.23
CA THR A 163 4.75 25.64 -14.48
C THR A 163 5.03 24.13 -14.58
N ASP A 164 5.14 23.46 -13.43
CA ASP A 164 5.42 22.03 -13.34
C ASP A 164 4.26 21.14 -13.81
N SER A 165 3.04 21.67 -13.84
CA SER A 165 1.84 20.94 -14.29
C SER A 165 0.80 21.89 -14.90
N PRO A 166 1.07 22.47 -16.10
CA PRO A 166 0.13 23.37 -16.74
C PRO A 166 -1.16 22.62 -17.08
N GLY A 167 -2.31 23.12 -16.60
CA GLY A 167 -3.64 22.55 -16.91
C GLY A 167 -4.09 21.37 -16.04
N ILE A 168 -3.28 20.92 -15.08
CA ILE A 168 -3.61 19.78 -14.21
C ILE A 168 -3.33 20.16 -12.75
N ARG A 169 -4.27 19.92 -11.83
CA ARG A 169 -4.05 20.18 -10.40
C ARG A 169 -3.04 19.17 -9.85
N ARG A 170 -1.99 19.71 -9.23
CA ARG A 170 -0.90 18.98 -8.60
C ARG A 170 -1.20 18.79 -7.12
N ASP A 171 -1.05 17.57 -6.64
CA ASP A 171 -0.89 17.30 -5.21
C ASP A 171 0.58 17.04 -4.91
N VAL A 172 1.10 17.76 -3.91
CA VAL A 172 2.50 17.71 -3.48
C VAL A 172 2.56 17.18 -2.08
N ILE A 173 3.34 16.13 -1.87
CA ILE A 173 3.59 15.62 -0.53
C ILE A 173 5.09 15.62 -0.31
N GLN A 174 5.55 16.58 0.47
CA GLN A 174 6.92 16.59 0.96
C GLN A 174 7.05 15.58 2.09
N ARG A 175 8.10 14.77 2.06
CA ARG A 175 8.36 13.77 3.10
C ARG A 175 9.60 14.13 3.90
N ALA A 176 9.66 13.60 5.12
CA ALA A 176 10.76 13.86 6.06
C ALA A 176 12.11 13.32 5.56
N ASP A 177 12.12 12.34 4.65
CA ASP A 177 13.33 11.74 4.10
C ASP A 177 13.85 12.46 2.84
N HIS A 178 13.63 13.77 2.75
CA HIS A 178 14.08 14.63 1.64
C HIS A 178 13.58 14.22 0.24
N THR A 179 12.53 13.40 0.19
CA THR A 179 11.81 13.07 -1.05
C THR A 179 10.52 13.85 -1.17
N GLU A 180 10.01 13.93 -2.39
CA GLU A 180 8.75 14.60 -2.68
C GLU A 180 7.93 13.77 -3.68
N GLU A 181 6.64 13.60 -3.38
CA GLU A 181 5.65 13.04 -4.28
C GLU A 181 4.95 14.13 -5.08
N ARG A 182 4.85 13.94 -6.40
CA ARG A 182 4.09 14.79 -7.31
C ARG A 182 3.12 13.98 -8.14
N SER A 183 1.88 14.45 -8.20
CA SER A 183 0.82 13.88 -9.04
C SER A 183 0.64 14.66 -10.33
N TYR A 184 0.66 13.94 -11.44
CA TYR A 184 0.41 14.42 -12.80
C TYR A 184 -0.89 13.76 -13.28
N GLY A 185 -1.98 14.52 -13.21
CA GLY A 185 -3.32 14.14 -13.66
C GLY A 185 -4.27 13.89 -12.50
N SER A 186 -5.55 14.16 -12.75
CA SER A 186 -6.64 13.77 -11.84
C SER A 186 -7.96 13.65 -12.60
N ALA A 187 -8.92 12.94 -12.01
CA ALA A 187 -10.27 12.87 -12.58
C ALA A 187 -10.97 14.24 -12.61
N GLN A 188 -10.53 15.20 -11.78
CA GLN A 188 -11.11 16.53 -11.65
C GLN A 188 -10.54 17.53 -12.66
N THR A 189 -9.25 17.40 -13.00
CA THR A 189 -8.53 18.38 -13.84
C THR A 189 -8.04 17.80 -15.15
N GLY A 190 -8.50 16.59 -15.49
CA GLY A 190 -8.03 15.88 -16.67
C GLY A 190 -6.76 15.06 -16.40
N GLY A 191 -6.55 14.13 -17.33
CA GLY A 191 -5.42 13.22 -17.34
C GLY A 191 -5.00 12.92 -18.77
N PHE A 192 -3.95 12.13 -18.89
CA PHE A 192 -3.43 11.66 -20.16
C PHE A 192 -4.42 10.70 -20.83
N ASP A 193 -4.39 10.63 -22.15
CA ASP A 193 -4.99 9.51 -22.86
C ASP A 193 -4.20 8.23 -22.53
N ALA A 194 -4.90 7.17 -22.08
CA ALA A 194 -4.25 5.91 -21.78
C ALA A 194 -3.62 5.27 -23.03
N ALA A 195 -4.19 5.48 -24.23
CA ALA A 195 -3.64 4.97 -25.48
C ALA A 195 -2.30 5.63 -25.82
N ASP A 196 -2.18 6.94 -25.60
CA ASP A 196 -0.92 7.66 -25.80
C ASP A 196 0.18 7.15 -24.85
N PHE A 197 -0.19 6.94 -23.59
CA PHE A 197 0.75 6.45 -22.60
C PHE A 197 1.12 4.97 -22.83
N ALA A 198 0.19 4.15 -23.33
CA ALA A 198 0.48 2.78 -23.72
C ALA A 198 1.53 2.72 -24.84
N ARG A 199 1.42 3.58 -25.87
CA ARG A 199 2.44 3.66 -26.95
C ARG A 199 3.81 4.04 -26.42
N ARG A 200 3.89 4.94 -25.44
CA ARG A 200 5.16 5.29 -24.76
C ARG A 200 5.75 4.11 -23.99
N VAL A 201 4.91 3.36 -23.28
CA VAL A 201 5.35 2.14 -22.57
C VAL A 201 5.85 1.09 -23.54
N ASP A 202 5.19 0.89 -24.67
CA ASP A 202 5.63 -0.06 -25.69
C ASP A 202 6.94 0.38 -26.36
N ALA A 203 7.10 1.68 -26.65
CA ALA A 203 8.35 2.25 -27.16
C ALA A 203 9.52 2.08 -26.16
N ALA A 204 9.23 2.04 -24.85
CA ALA A 204 10.18 1.73 -23.80
C ALA A 204 10.35 0.20 -23.54
N GLY A 205 9.94 -0.65 -24.48
CA GLY A 205 10.06 -2.11 -24.35
C GLY A 205 9.18 -2.73 -23.26
N GLY A 206 8.13 -2.02 -22.85
CA GLY A 206 7.24 -2.42 -21.74
C GLY A 206 7.70 -1.95 -20.36
N ASP A 207 8.79 -1.18 -20.27
CA ASP A 207 9.24 -0.54 -19.03
C ASP A 207 8.40 0.72 -18.74
N VAL A 208 7.50 0.58 -17.77
CA VAL A 208 6.61 1.67 -17.33
C VAL A 208 7.38 2.75 -16.58
N THR A 209 8.44 2.39 -15.87
CA THR A 209 9.27 3.35 -15.14
C THR A 209 10.04 4.23 -16.12
N ALA A 210 10.66 3.63 -17.13
CA ALA A 210 11.37 4.34 -18.18
C ALA A 210 10.45 5.26 -18.98
N ALA A 211 9.26 4.78 -19.37
CA ALA A 211 8.28 5.62 -20.09
C ALA A 211 7.84 6.85 -19.29
N VAL A 212 7.58 6.69 -17.98
CA VAL A 212 7.24 7.82 -17.09
C VAL A 212 8.44 8.75 -16.91
N HIS A 213 9.63 8.20 -16.70
CA HIS A 213 10.87 8.98 -16.55
C HIS A 213 11.16 9.81 -17.80
N GLN A 214 11.13 9.19 -18.99
CA GLN A 214 11.30 9.87 -20.27
C GLN A 214 10.32 11.01 -20.44
N TRP A 215 9.02 10.79 -20.17
CA TRP A 215 8.04 11.87 -20.23
C TRP A 215 8.37 13.03 -19.27
N LEU A 216 8.79 12.74 -18.04
CA LEU A 216 9.14 13.77 -17.05
C LEU A 216 10.38 14.57 -17.49
N VAL A 217 11.36 13.92 -18.12
CA VAL A 217 12.56 14.58 -18.67
C VAL A 217 12.24 15.40 -19.90
N GLU A 218 11.54 14.82 -20.89
CA GLU A 218 11.13 15.49 -22.14
C GLU A 218 10.31 16.76 -21.87
N THR A 219 9.52 16.71 -20.80
CA THR A 219 8.68 17.83 -20.41
C THR A 219 9.38 18.77 -19.41
N GLY A 220 10.62 18.52 -19.02
CA GLY A 220 11.39 19.43 -18.16
C GLY A 220 10.89 19.48 -16.70
N ARG A 221 10.30 18.39 -16.19
CA ARG A 221 9.82 18.28 -14.81
C ARG A 221 10.91 17.79 -13.86
N ILE A 222 11.82 16.94 -14.35
CA ILE A 222 12.92 16.36 -13.59
C ILE A 222 14.24 16.42 -14.35
N HIS A 223 15.36 16.35 -13.62
CA HIS A 223 16.67 16.14 -14.21
C HIS A 223 16.80 14.73 -14.84
N PRO A 224 17.58 14.55 -15.91
CA PRO A 224 17.77 13.24 -16.55
C PRO A 224 18.35 12.13 -15.67
N ASP A 225 19.04 12.48 -14.59
CA ASP A 225 19.65 11.57 -13.61
C ASP A 225 18.74 11.28 -12.41
N ALA A 226 17.55 11.91 -12.35
CA ALA A 226 16.64 11.79 -11.22
C ALA A 226 15.99 10.39 -11.15
N GLN A 227 16.15 9.72 -10.01
CA GLN A 227 15.61 8.37 -9.82
C GLN A 227 14.19 8.38 -9.25
N ILE A 228 13.27 7.69 -9.94
CA ILE A 228 11.93 7.42 -9.43
C ILE A 228 12.02 6.34 -8.35
N LEU A 229 11.55 6.64 -7.14
CA LEU A 229 11.55 5.72 -5.98
C LEU A 229 10.19 5.04 -5.78
N HIS A 230 9.12 5.71 -6.23
CA HIS A 230 7.75 5.21 -6.19
C HIS A 230 7.00 5.69 -7.42
N LEU A 231 6.12 4.83 -7.93
CA LEU A 231 5.21 5.13 -9.02
C LEU A 231 3.82 4.61 -8.69
N GLU A 232 2.81 5.43 -8.88
CA GLU A 232 1.39 5.07 -8.85
C GLU A 232 0.74 5.48 -10.17
N ILE A 233 -0.07 4.59 -10.73
CA ILE A 233 -0.89 4.80 -11.92
C ILE A 233 -2.36 4.75 -11.49
N ARG A 234 -3.17 5.65 -12.01
CA ARG A 234 -4.62 5.75 -11.77
C ARG A 234 -5.32 5.93 -13.11
N THR A 235 -6.39 5.18 -13.35
CA THR A 235 -7.18 5.26 -14.59
C THR A 235 -8.66 5.40 -14.31
N TRP A 236 -9.40 6.10 -15.17
CA TRP A 236 -10.84 6.32 -15.05
C TRP A 236 -11.49 6.54 -16.41
N ARG A 237 -12.79 6.27 -16.52
CA ARG A 237 -13.58 6.68 -17.69
C ARG A 237 -13.71 8.21 -17.71
N PRO A 238 -13.43 8.87 -18.85
CA PRO A 238 -13.80 10.27 -19.01
C PRO A 238 -15.32 10.44 -18.80
N ARG A 239 -15.71 11.57 -18.22
CA ARG A 239 -17.13 11.94 -18.04
C ARG A 239 -17.70 12.47 -19.34
#